data_AF-A0A8K0TTQ5-F1
#
_entry.id   AF-A0A8K0TTQ5-F1
#
_cell.length_a   1.000
_cell.length_b   1.000
_cell.length_c   1.000
_cell.angle_alpha   90.00
_cell.angle_beta   90.00
_cell.angle_gamma   90.00
#
_symmetry.space_group_name_H-M   'P 1'
#
loop_
_entity.id
_entity.type
_entity.pdbx_description
1 polymer ?
#
loop_
_entity_poly.entity_id
_entity_poly.type
_entity_poly.pdbx_seq_one_letter_code
_entity_poly.pdbx_strand_id
1 'polypeptide(L)' 'MLTNFPAPVLSVTADAVRDLEGHDALSGLWTLFTKCKESLQDGRRLENISWRLWYREL' A
#
# COMPACT_ATOMS: atom_id res chain seq x y z
N MET A 1 -4.58 -13.35 12.72
CA MET A 1 -3.12 -13.55 12.59
C MET A 1 -2.77 -13.32 11.13
N LEU A 2 -1.96 -12.31 10.81
CA LEU A 2 -1.42 -12.18 9.45
C LEU A 2 -0.38 -13.27 9.28
N THR A 3 -0.57 -14.11 8.26
CA THR A 3 0.36 -15.20 7.94
C THR A 3 1.69 -14.57 7.52
N ASN A 4 2.73 -14.76 8.34
CA ASN A 4 4.05 -14.24 8.02
C ASN A 4 4.72 -15.20 7.03
N PHE A 5 4.68 -14.86 5.74
CA PHE A 5 5.34 -15.64 4.72
C PHE A 5 6.87 -15.43 4.79
N PRO A 6 7.69 -16.45 4.46
CA PRO A 6 9.14 -16.35 4.50
C PRO A 6 9.72 -15.39 3.44
N ALA A 7 8.93 -15.08 2.41
CA ALA A 7 9.24 -14.10 1.38
C ALA A 7 7.94 -13.40 0.94
N PRO A 8 8.03 -12.21 0.31
CA PRO A 8 6.87 -11.57 -0.30
C PRO A 8 6.20 -12.49 -1.33
N VAL A 9 4.87 -12.61 -1.25
CA VAL A 9 4.05 -13.43 -2.15
C VAL A 9 3.18 -12.58 -3.08
N LEU A 10 3.14 -11.27 -2.86
CA LEU A 10 2.42 -10.29 -3.67
C LEU A 10 3.38 -9.19 -4.13
N SER A 11 3.12 -8.63 -5.31
CA SER A 11 3.79 -7.44 -5.84
C SER A 11 2.75 -6.51 -6.47
N VAL A 12 3.01 -5.21 -6.43
CA VAL A 12 2.11 -4.18 -6.98
C VAL A 12 2.76 -3.57 -8.21
N THR A 13 2.08 -3.63 -9.34
CA THR A 13 2.53 -2.95 -10.56
C THR A 13 2.17 -1.47 -10.47
N ALA A 14 3.07 -0.60 -10.93
CA ALA A 14 2.81 0.84 -10.94
C ALA A 14 1.57 1.20 -11.78
N ASP A 15 1.34 0.46 -12.87
CA ASP A 15 0.18 0.64 -13.75
C ASP A 15 -1.16 0.36 -13.04
N ALA A 16 -1.19 -0.56 -12.07
CA ALA A 16 -2.41 -0.84 -11.30
C ALA A 16 -2.80 0.30 -10.34
N VAL A 17 -1.87 1.21 -10.04
CA VAL A 17 -2.07 2.32 -9.09
C VAL A 17 -2.21 3.66 -9.84
N ARG A 18 -1.78 3.72 -11.10
CA ARG A 18 -1.70 4.96 -11.91
C ARG A 18 -3.05 5.65 -12.09
N ASP A 19 -4.09 4.86 -12.33
CA ASP A 19 -5.43 5.36 -12.66
C ASP A 19 -6.35 5.37 -11.42
N LEU A 20 -5.79 5.25 -10.22
CA LEU A 20 -6.56 5.39 -8.99
C LEU A 20 -6.89 6.87 -8.75
N GLU A 21 -8.17 7.18 -8.86
CA GLU A 21 -8.72 8.50 -8.62
C GLU A 21 -9.65 8.51 -7.40
N GLY A 22 -9.90 9.70 -6.85
CA GLY A 22 -10.83 9.91 -5.75
C GLY A 22 -10.14 10.27 -4.43
N HIS A 23 -10.86 11.04 -3.61
CA HIS A 23 -10.38 11.59 -2.33
C HIS A 23 -9.88 10.50 -1.35
N ASP A 24 -10.41 9.29 -1.45
CA ASP A 24 -10.09 8.19 -0.53
C ASP A 24 -9.08 7.19 -1.12
N ALA A 25 -8.51 7.45 -2.30
CA ALA A 25 -7.58 6.53 -2.96
C ALA A 25 -6.34 6.28 -2.08
N LEU A 26 -5.71 7.35 -1.56
CA LEU A 26 -4.50 7.23 -0.73
C LEU A 26 -4.78 6.65 0.66
N SER A 27 -5.89 7.03 1.29
CA SER A 27 -6.29 6.49 2.61
C SER A 27 -6.66 5.00 2.51
N GLY A 28 -7.30 4.60 1.41
CA GLY A 28 -7.59 3.21 1.07
C GLY A 28 -6.33 2.39 0.82
N LEU A 29 -5.41 2.88 -0.01
CA LEU A 29 -4.11 2.25 -0.25
C LEU A 29 -3.30 2.08 1.04
N TRP A 30 -3.23 3.12 1.87
CA TRP A 30 -2.57 3.04 3.16
C TRP A 30 -3.18 1.95 4.05
N THR A 31 -4.51 1.93 4.18
CA THR A 31 -5.23 0.92 4.96
C THR A 31 -4.95 -0.50 4.47
N LEU A 32 -4.93 -0.70 3.15
CA LEU A 32 -4.62 -1.99 2.53
C LEU A 32 -3.17 -2.41 2.81
N PHE A 33 -2.21 -1.54 2.56
CA PHE A 33 -0.79 -1.84 2.78
C PHE A 33 -0.46 -2.07 4.25
N THR A 34 -1.07 -1.36 5.19
CA THR A 34 -0.89 -1.65 6.63
C THR A 34 -1.26 -3.09 6.98
N LYS A 35 -2.24 -3.68 6.29
CA LYS A 35 -2.66 -5.07 6.51
C LYS A 35 -1.75 -6.08 5.81
N CYS A 36 -1.17 -5.78 4.66
CA CYS A 36 -0.45 -6.77 3.85
C CYS A 36 1.05 -6.49 3.65
N LYS A 37 1.62 -5.45 4.26
CA LYS A 37 3.01 -5.01 4.05
C LYS A 37 4.08 -6.08 4.27
N GLU A 38 3.83 -7.05 5.14
CA GLU A 38 4.77 -8.15 5.43
C GLU A 38 4.76 -9.22 4.32
N SER A 39 3.67 -9.31 3.56
CA SER A 39 3.49 -10.27 2.46
C SER A 39 3.74 -9.65 1.08
N LEU A 40 3.98 -8.34 1.02
CA LEU A 40 4.00 -7.55 -0.21
C LEU A 40 5.41 -7.02 -0.48
N GLN A 41 5.86 -7.17 -1.73
CA GLN A 41 7.14 -6.63 -2.17
C GLN A 41 7.17 -5.12 -1.96
N ASP A 42 8.18 -4.60 -1.28
CA ASP A 42 8.28 -3.19 -0.88
C ASP A 42 7.10 -2.70 0.01
N GLY A 43 6.35 -3.59 0.66
CA GLY A 43 5.10 -3.28 1.35
C GLY A 43 5.22 -2.16 2.39
N ARG A 44 6.29 -2.13 3.20
CA ARG A 44 6.53 -1.03 4.17
C ARG A 44 6.78 0.32 3.49
N ARG A 45 7.40 0.32 2.31
CA ARG A 45 7.64 1.55 1.54
C ARG A 45 6.33 2.05 0.93
N LEU A 46 5.51 1.13 0.42
CA LEU A 46 4.18 1.43 -0.13
C LEU A 46 3.21 1.95 0.93
N GLU A 47 3.19 1.35 2.12
CA GLU A 47 2.46 1.89 3.28
C GLU A 47 2.92 3.32 3.60
N ASN A 48 4.24 3.54 3.69
CA ASN A 48 4.79 4.83 4.08
C ASN A 48 4.51 5.95 3.06
N ILE A 49 4.65 5.66 1.75
CA ILE A 49 4.39 6.67 0.73
C ILE A 49 2.91 7.01 0.65
N SER A 50 2.00 6.03 0.80
CA SER A 50 0.56 6.25 0.82
C SER A 50 0.16 7.16 1.98
N TRP A 51 0.69 6.93 3.18
CA TRP A 51 0.50 7.81 4.34
C TRP A 51 1.01 9.24 4.09
N ARG A 52 2.23 9.37 3.57
CA ARG A 52 2.86 10.68 3.35
C ARG A 52 2.15 11.51 2.29
N LEU A 53 1.66 10.87 1.23
CA LEU A 53 0.88 11.54 0.20
C LEU A 53 -0.49 11.92 0.75
N TRP A 54 -1.17 11.00 1.46
CA TRP A 54 -2.47 11.31 2.06
C TRP A 54 -2.40 12.48 3.04
N TYR A 55 -1.36 12.52 3.88
CA TYR A 55 -1.15 13.64 4.81
C TYR A 55 -0.96 14.99 4.13
N ARG A 56 -0.56 15.03 2.85
CA ARG A 56 -0.45 16.28 2.07
C ARG A 56 -1.76 16.74 1.45
N GLU A 57 -2.75 15.85 1.34
CA GLU A 57 -4.09 16.17 0.84
C GLU A 57 -5.04 16.63 1.96
N LEU A 58 -4.68 16.40 3.22
CA LEU A 58 -5.34 16.95 4.41
C LEU A 58 -5.00 18.43 4.61
#